data_AF-A0A7L9BKV9-F1
#
_entry.id   AF-A0A7L9BKV9-F1
#
_cell.length_a   1.000
_cell.length_b   1.000
_cell.length_c   1.000
_cell.angle_alpha   90.00
_cell.angle_beta   90.00
_cell.angle_gamma   90.00
#
_symmetry.space_group_name_H-M   'P 1'
#
loop_
_entity.id
_entity.type
_entity.pdbx_description
1 polymer ?
#
loop_
_entity_poly.entity_id
_entity_poly.type
_entity_poly.pdbx_seq_one_letter_code
_entity_poly.pdbx_strand_id
1 'polypeptide(L)'
;MIFNPRSCGMFVAPVAVAAACAAGLGSGCSKKVSPLPDGPSHSVRGQIEGLPVAGDARTFLRIHHEEIPGWAYEDGRTGMAAMVMPFPIDPGVSLEGIAVGDTVAFVVKQTPSTQPPWVITSITKLPAGTVLDFSGRGEPR
;
A
#
# COMPACT_ATOMS: atom_id res chain seq x y z
N MET A 1 -30.45 -27.66 -37.71
CA MET A 1 -28.98 -27.49 -37.55
C MET A 1 -28.52 -28.56 -36.58
N ILE A 2 -28.31 -29.77 -37.10
CA ILE A 2 -27.01 -30.47 -37.19
C ILE A 2 -26.38 -30.70 -35.80
N PHE A 3 -26.66 -31.88 -35.27
CA PHE A 3 -25.95 -32.50 -34.16
C PHE A 3 -25.17 -33.69 -34.72
N ASN A 4 -24.03 -34.01 -34.08
CA ASN A 4 -23.09 -35.13 -34.32
C ASN A 4 -21.90 -34.83 -35.27
N PRO A 5 -20.76 -35.55 -35.20
CA PRO A 5 -20.17 -36.37 -34.11
C PRO A 5 -18.68 -36.01 -33.83
N ARG A 6 -18.11 -36.51 -32.73
CA ARG A 6 -16.77 -37.17 -32.77
C ARG A 6 -16.38 -37.84 -31.46
N SER A 7 -16.44 -39.17 -31.48
CA SER A 7 -15.68 -40.07 -30.63
C SER A 7 -14.21 -40.08 -31.06
N CYS A 8 -13.29 -40.07 -30.08
CA CYS A 8 -11.90 -40.57 -30.07
C CYS A 8 -11.30 -40.10 -28.75
N GLY A 9 -10.63 -40.88 -27.90
CA GLY A 9 -10.25 -42.27 -27.91
C GLY A 9 -9.73 -42.58 -26.51
N MET A 10 -10.03 -43.78 -26.04
CA MET A 10 -9.48 -44.38 -24.84
C MET A 10 -7.99 -44.62 -25.08
N PHE A 11 -7.10 -44.02 -24.30
CA PHE A 11 -5.69 -44.42 -24.25
C PHE A 11 -5.31 -44.74 -22.81
N VAL A 12 -4.91 -46.00 -22.64
CA VAL A 12 -4.44 -46.63 -21.42
C VAL A 12 -2.98 -46.19 -21.15
N ALA A 13 -2.62 -46.18 -19.88
CA ALA A 13 -1.41 -45.69 -19.21
C ALA A 13 -0.05 -46.05 -19.85
N PRO A 14 1.04 -45.46 -19.31
CA PRO A 14 1.77 -46.28 -18.35
C PRO A 14 2.13 -45.55 -17.05
N VAL A 15 2.13 -46.36 -15.98
CA VAL A 15 2.78 -46.11 -14.69
C VAL A 15 4.27 -45.93 -14.93
N ALA A 16 4.83 -44.80 -14.50
CA ALA A 16 6.25 -44.60 -14.31
C ALA A 16 6.49 -44.23 -12.84
N VAL A 17 7.00 -45.21 -12.10
CA VAL A 17 7.59 -45.07 -10.77
C VAL A 17 8.99 -44.51 -10.94
N ALA A 18 9.32 -43.46 -10.16
CA ALA A 18 10.57 -43.26 -9.43
C ALA A 18 11.00 -41.78 -9.41
N ALA A 19 11.18 -41.24 -8.20
CA ALA A 19 12.44 -40.64 -7.73
C ALA A 19 12.15 -39.57 -6.66
N ALA A 20 12.74 -39.79 -5.49
CA ALA A 20 12.69 -38.94 -4.31
C ALA A 20 13.43 -37.60 -4.53
N CYS A 21 12.87 -36.52 -3.99
CA CYS A 21 13.62 -35.36 -3.50
C CYS A 21 12.87 -34.74 -2.32
N ALA A 22 13.53 -34.76 -1.16
CA ALA A 22 13.15 -34.02 0.04
C ALA A 22 13.32 -32.52 -0.17
N ALA A 23 12.42 -31.69 0.39
CA ALA A 23 12.71 -30.34 0.91
C ALA A 23 11.42 -29.72 1.49
N GLY A 24 11.59 -28.91 2.53
CA GLY A 24 10.54 -28.56 3.49
C GLY A 24 9.40 -27.69 2.98
N LEU A 25 8.20 -27.98 3.48
CA LEU A 25 7.06 -27.06 3.48
C LEU A 25 7.20 -26.10 4.66
N GLY A 26 8.20 -25.22 4.57
CA GLY A 26 8.25 -23.96 5.26
C GLY A 26 7.75 -22.87 4.31
N SER A 27 6.48 -22.51 4.39
CA SER A 27 5.91 -21.27 3.85
C SER A 27 4.54 -21.16 4.47
N GLY A 28 4.39 -20.38 5.55
CA GLY A 28 4.62 -18.95 5.48
C GLY A 28 3.24 -18.35 5.63
N CYS A 29 2.97 -17.87 6.83
CA CYS A 29 1.75 -17.22 7.27
C CYS A 29 1.29 -16.19 6.21
N SER A 30 0.38 -16.59 5.31
CA SER A 30 -0.43 -15.61 4.60
C SER A 30 -1.48 -15.14 5.61
N LYS A 31 -1.08 -14.18 6.46
CA LYS A 31 -2.04 -13.41 7.24
C LYS A 31 -3.05 -12.88 6.23
N LYS A 32 -4.25 -13.47 6.24
CA LYS A 32 -5.44 -12.87 5.65
C LYS A 32 -5.56 -11.51 6.33
N VAL A 33 -5.15 -10.46 5.64
CA VAL A 33 -5.47 -9.09 6.02
C VAL A 33 -6.98 -8.99 5.80
N SER A 34 -7.75 -9.19 6.87
CA SER A 34 -9.18 -8.95 6.85
C SER A 34 -9.39 -7.52 6.35
N PRO A 35 -10.20 -7.29 5.29
CA PRO A 35 -10.58 -5.95 4.92
C PRO A 35 -11.39 -5.39 6.10
N LEU A 36 -10.83 -4.40 6.78
CA LEU A 36 -11.62 -3.58 7.68
C LEU A 36 -12.65 -2.78 6.84
N PRO A 37 -13.79 -2.39 7.41
CA PRO A 37 -14.88 -1.62 6.76
C PRO A 37 -14.49 -0.17 6.37
N ASP A 38 -13.20 0.05 6.16
CA ASP A 38 -12.58 1.33 5.94
C ASP A 38 -12.09 1.43 4.48
N GLY A 39 -11.98 2.65 3.95
CA GLY A 39 -11.56 2.88 2.57
C GLY A 39 -10.13 2.42 2.26
N PRO A 40 -9.68 2.61 1.00
CA PRO A 40 -8.42 2.05 0.53
C PRO A 40 -7.22 2.56 1.35
N SER A 41 -6.27 1.65 1.57
CA SER A 41 -4.98 1.96 2.20
C SER A 41 -3.91 2.08 1.12
N HIS A 42 -3.16 3.17 1.16
CA HIS A 42 -2.11 3.50 0.20
C HIS A 42 -0.77 3.49 0.91
N SER A 43 0.16 2.67 0.42
CA SER A 43 1.56 2.71 0.86
C SER A 43 2.28 3.76 0.01
N VAL A 44 2.79 4.79 0.67
CA VAL A 44 3.37 5.96 0.04
C VAL A 44 4.73 6.22 0.65
N ARG A 45 5.64 6.81 -0.11
CA ARG A 45 6.92 7.29 0.41
C ARG A 45 6.94 8.81 0.35
N GLY A 46 7.72 9.40 1.24
CA GLY A 46 7.84 10.84 1.28
C GLY A 46 8.97 11.31 2.16
N GLN A 47 9.18 12.61 2.17
CA GLN A 47 10.13 13.28 3.03
C GLN A 47 9.39 14.08 4.10
N ILE A 48 9.85 13.99 5.34
CA ILE A 48 9.29 14.79 6.43
C ILE A 48 9.69 16.25 6.25
N GLU A 49 8.72 17.13 6.07
CA GLU A 49 8.90 18.59 5.98
C GLU A 49 8.66 19.28 7.33
N GLY A 50 7.87 18.67 8.21
CA GLY A 50 7.59 19.20 9.53
C GLY A 50 6.94 18.18 10.44
N LEU A 51 7.39 18.15 11.70
CA LEU A 51 6.84 17.28 12.73
C LEU A 51 5.67 17.97 13.46
N PRO A 52 4.67 17.21 13.92
CA PRO A 52 3.66 17.74 14.83
C PRO A 52 4.31 18.03 16.19
N VAL A 53 3.78 19.04 16.88
CA VAL A 53 4.17 19.39 18.25
C VAL A 53 3.43 18.45 19.19
N ALA A 54 4.18 17.73 20.02
CA ALA A 54 3.60 16.84 21.02
C ALA A 54 2.64 17.61 21.94
N GLY A 55 1.40 17.12 22.07
CA GLY A 55 0.37 17.73 22.88
C GLY A 55 -0.48 18.81 22.19
N ASP A 56 -0.17 19.18 20.94
CA ASP A 56 -1.01 20.09 20.15
C ASP A 56 -1.68 19.39 18.96
N ALA A 57 -2.95 19.04 19.15
CA ALA A 57 -3.80 18.43 18.13
C ALA A 57 -4.08 19.33 16.91
N ARG A 58 -3.68 20.61 16.94
CA ARG A 58 -3.78 21.53 15.80
C ARG A 58 -2.56 21.44 14.88
N THR A 59 -1.52 20.74 15.30
CA THR A 59 -0.31 20.54 14.50
C THR A 59 -0.34 19.18 13.82
N PHE A 60 -0.07 19.17 12.52
CA PHE A 60 -0.09 17.97 11.69
C PHE A 60 1.31 17.65 11.17
N LEU A 61 1.57 16.37 10.91
CA LEU A 61 2.80 15.94 10.26
C LEU A 61 2.77 16.38 8.80
N ARG A 62 3.74 17.18 8.39
CA ARG A 62 3.86 17.62 7.00
C ARG A 62 4.82 16.70 6.28
N ILE A 63 4.33 16.04 5.23
CA ILE A 63 5.13 15.14 4.41
C ILE A 63 5.05 15.62 2.96
N HIS A 64 6.20 15.79 2.32
CA HIS A 64 6.30 15.83 0.87
C HIS A 64 6.20 14.40 0.34
N HIS A 65 5.03 13.99 -0.11
CA HIS A 65 4.82 12.63 -0.57
C HIS A 65 5.04 12.50 -2.08
N GLU A 66 5.39 11.30 -2.54
CA GLU A 66 5.41 10.93 -3.95
C GLU A 66 3.98 10.87 -4.52
N GLU A 67 3.85 10.70 -5.83
CA GLU A 67 2.54 10.47 -6.45
C GLU A 67 1.79 9.29 -5.79
N ILE A 68 0.49 9.47 -5.58
CA ILE A 68 -0.43 8.43 -5.08
C ILE A 68 -1.48 8.15 -6.17
N PRO A 69 -1.21 7.25 -7.13
CA PRO A 69 -2.13 7.00 -8.25
C PRO A 69 -3.52 6.51 -7.81
N GLY A 70 -3.57 5.78 -6.68
CA GLY A 70 -4.81 5.20 -6.16
C GLY A 70 -5.67 6.15 -5.32
N TRP A 71 -5.25 7.40 -5.11
CA TRP A 71 -5.97 8.32 -4.23
C TRP A 71 -7.35 8.66 -4.80
N ALA A 72 -8.42 8.30 -4.10
CA ALA A 72 -9.78 8.58 -4.55
C ALA A 72 -10.28 9.93 -4.02
N TYR A 73 -10.83 10.76 -4.90
CA TYR A 73 -11.55 11.98 -4.54
C TYR A 73 -13.06 11.75 -4.59
N GLU A 74 -13.83 12.58 -3.87
CA GLU A 74 -15.31 12.52 -3.86
C GLU A 74 -15.92 12.82 -5.23
N ASP A 75 -15.23 13.58 -6.08
CA ASP A 75 -15.66 13.92 -7.45
C ASP A 75 -15.40 12.80 -8.49
N GLY A 76 -14.89 11.64 -8.03
CA GLY A 76 -14.59 10.50 -8.88
C GLY A 76 -13.22 10.57 -9.58
N ARG A 77 -12.45 11.65 -9.40
CA ARG A 77 -11.05 11.68 -9.83
C ARG A 77 -10.22 10.71 -9.00
N THR A 78 -9.17 10.20 -9.62
CA THR A 78 -8.16 9.38 -8.97
C THR A 78 -6.77 9.96 -9.20
N GLY A 79 -5.86 9.71 -8.27
CA GLY A 79 -4.46 10.12 -8.39
C GLY A 79 -4.16 11.45 -7.70
N MET A 80 -3.15 11.46 -6.83
CA MET A 80 -2.63 12.67 -6.19
C MET A 80 -1.20 12.89 -6.63
N ALA A 81 -0.90 14.05 -7.22
CA ALA A 81 0.48 14.42 -7.57
C ALA A 81 1.36 14.55 -6.32
N ALA A 82 2.67 14.44 -6.50
CA ALA A 82 3.62 14.69 -5.43
C ALA A 82 3.47 16.12 -4.87
N MET A 83 3.19 16.24 -3.57
CA MET A 83 3.00 17.53 -2.91
C MET A 83 3.24 17.46 -1.41
N VAL A 84 3.39 18.62 -0.76
CA VAL A 84 3.48 18.73 0.70
C VAL A 84 2.08 18.83 1.28
N MET A 85 1.67 17.84 2.07
CA MET A 85 0.35 17.81 2.70
C MET A 85 0.46 17.57 4.22
N PRO A 86 -0.40 18.21 5.04
CA PRO A 86 -0.57 17.82 6.43
C PRO A 86 -1.32 16.48 6.51
N PHE A 87 -0.68 15.51 7.14
CA PHE A 87 -1.27 14.22 7.46
C PHE A 87 -1.56 14.11 8.96
N PRO A 88 -2.81 13.80 9.35
CA PRO A 88 -3.13 13.37 10.69
C PRO A 88 -2.55 11.97 10.92
N ILE A 89 -2.10 11.74 12.15
CA ILE A 89 -1.50 10.48 12.57
C ILE A 89 -2.47 9.78 13.52
N ASP A 90 -2.62 8.48 13.35
CA ASP A 90 -3.35 7.65 14.30
C ASP A 90 -2.66 7.66 15.69
N PRO A 91 -3.40 7.76 16.81
CA PRO A 91 -2.80 7.83 18.14
C PRO A 91 -1.85 6.67 18.50
N GLY A 92 -1.96 5.52 17.82
CA GLY A 92 -1.08 4.37 18.02
C GLY A 92 0.25 4.42 17.27
N VAL A 93 0.51 5.44 16.46
CA VAL A 93 1.72 5.55 15.63
C VAL A 93 2.77 6.41 16.31
N SER A 94 3.94 5.83 16.58
CA SER A 94 5.09 6.55 17.13
C SER A 94 5.93 7.22 16.03
N LEU A 95 6.41 8.42 16.31
CA LEU A 95 7.36 9.18 15.48
C LEU A 95 8.80 9.16 16.05
N GLU A 96 9.08 8.28 17.01
CA GLU A 96 10.39 8.17 17.61
C GLU A 96 11.49 7.94 16.57
N GLY A 97 12.56 8.74 16.63
CA GLY A 97 13.69 8.63 15.71
C GLY A 97 13.46 9.19 14.30
N ILE A 98 12.29 9.80 14.04
CA ILE A 98 11.99 10.51 12.81
C ILE A 98 12.25 12.00 13.01
N ALA A 99 13.00 12.60 12.09
CA ALA A 99 13.34 14.01 12.07
C ALA A 99 12.89 14.66 10.75
N VAL A 100 12.83 15.99 10.74
CA VAL A 100 12.65 16.76 9.50
C VAL A 100 13.81 16.45 8.54
N GLY A 101 13.47 16.23 7.27
CA GLY A 101 14.40 15.83 6.22
C GLY A 101 14.53 14.31 6.04
N ASP A 102 14.03 13.50 6.97
CA ASP A 102 14.06 12.04 6.83
C ASP A 102 13.11 11.56 5.73
N THR A 103 13.58 10.57 4.97
CA THR A 103 12.75 9.80 4.05
C THR A 103 12.01 8.70 4.81
N VAL A 104 10.71 8.60 4.60
CA VAL A 104 9.84 7.64 5.29
C VAL A 104 8.95 6.91 4.29
N ALA A 105 8.59 5.67 4.61
CA ALA A 105 7.47 4.97 4.03
C ALA A 105 6.32 5.01 5.05
N PHE A 106 5.12 5.33 4.59
CA PHE A 106 3.94 5.42 5.44
C PHE A 106 2.72 4.84 4.75
N VAL A 107 1.76 4.39 5.57
CA VAL A 107 0.48 3.88 5.10
C VAL A 107 -0.59 4.90 5.47
N VAL A 108 -1.16 5.54 4.46
CA VAL A 108 -2.32 6.41 4.61
C VAL A 108 -3.58 5.63 4.27
N LYS A 109 -4.56 5.69 5.16
CA LYS A 109 -5.82 4.99 5.02
C LYS A 109 -6.92 6.03 4.79
N GLN A 110 -7.66 5.90 3.70
CA GLN A 110 -8.83 6.74 3.45
C GLN A 110 -10.00 6.19 4.26
N THR A 111 -10.63 7.04 5.06
CA THR A 111 -11.77 6.70 5.91
C THR A 111 -12.86 7.73 5.65
N PRO A 112 -13.67 7.60 4.58
CA PRO A 112 -14.65 8.60 4.18
C PRO A 112 -15.67 8.96 5.27
N SER A 113 -15.88 8.06 6.25
CA SER A 113 -16.79 8.26 7.37
C SER A 113 -16.18 9.02 8.57
N THR A 114 -14.90 9.41 8.52
CA THR A 114 -14.21 10.14 9.61
C THR A 114 -13.82 11.55 9.19
N GLN A 115 -13.66 12.46 10.15
CA GLN A 115 -13.08 13.78 9.92
C GLN A 115 -11.76 13.90 10.69
N PRO A 116 -10.62 14.07 10.01
CA PRO A 116 -10.41 14.07 8.54
C PRO A 116 -10.64 12.69 7.90
N PRO A 117 -10.92 12.63 6.58
CA PRO A 117 -11.25 11.38 5.88
C PRO A 117 -10.02 10.58 5.44
N TRP A 118 -8.87 10.83 6.06
CA TRP A 118 -7.65 10.06 5.90
C TRP A 118 -6.81 10.12 7.17
N VAL A 119 -6.04 9.07 7.42
CA VAL A 119 -5.13 8.98 8.58
C VAL A 119 -3.92 8.11 8.29
N ILE A 120 -2.75 8.49 8.80
CA ILE A 120 -1.56 7.64 8.78
C ILE A 120 -1.69 6.59 9.87
N THR A 121 -1.65 5.33 9.47
CA THR A 121 -1.78 4.15 10.36
C THR A 121 -0.44 3.47 10.62
N SER A 122 0.58 3.78 9.82
CA SER A 122 1.93 3.26 9.99
C SER A 122 2.92 4.20 9.32
N ILE A 123 4.08 4.37 9.94
CA ILE A 123 5.20 5.13 9.40
C ILE A 123 6.49 4.40 9.75
N THR A 124 7.43 4.38 8.83
CA THR A 124 8.73 3.72 9.01
C THR A 124 9.79 4.54 8.30
N LYS A 125 10.88 4.82 9.01
CA LYS A 125 12.04 5.50 8.45
C LYS A 125 12.72 4.62 7.40
N LEU A 126 13.00 5.20 6.24
CA LEU A 126 13.76 4.56 5.17
C LEU A 126 15.26 4.88 5.29
N PRO A 127 16.13 4.09 4.65
CA PRO A 127 17.56 4.38 4.62
C PRO A 127 17.85 5.78 4.05
N ALA A 128 18.85 6.45 4.64
CA ALA A 128 19.33 7.72 4.10
C ALA A 128 19.85 7.52 2.66
N GLY A 129 19.51 8.46 1.77
CA GLY A 129 19.84 8.37 0.34
C GLY A 129 18.82 7.63 -0.51
N THR A 130 17.66 7.24 0.05
CA THR A 130 16.53 6.79 -0.75
C THR A 130 16.10 7.91 -1.69
N VAL A 131 16.18 7.67 -3.00
CA VAL A 131 15.74 8.62 -4.01
C VAL A 131 14.21 8.57 -4.09
N LEU A 132 13.58 9.71 -3.89
CA LEU A 132 12.14 9.91 -4.04
C LEU A 132 11.84 10.54 -5.39
N ASP A 133 10.73 10.13 -6.00
CA ASP A 133 10.20 10.70 -7.23
C ASP A 133 9.07 11.70 -6.93
N PHE A 134 9.43 12.97 -7.04
CA PHE A 134 8.47 14.09 -6.93
C PHE A 134 8.03 14.63 -8.30
N SER A 135 8.42 13.98 -9.39
CA SER A 135 8.12 14.43 -10.75
C SER A 135 6.75 13.97 -11.27
N GLY A 136 6.10 13.04 -10.57
CA GLY A 136 4.77 12.54 -10.88
C GLY A 136 3.68 13.61 -10.77
N ARG A 137 3.32 14.21 -11.91
CA ARG A 137 1.97 14.75 -12.10
C ARG A 137 1.08 13.54 -12.36
N GLY A 138 0.11 13.29 -11.48
CA GLY A 138 -0.93 12.28 -11.70
C GLY A 138 -1.68 12.56 -13.01
N GLU A 139 -1.13 12.08 -14.12
CA GLU A 139 -1.75 12.09 -15.44
C GLU A 139 -2.28 10.68 -15.69
N PRO A 140 -3.56 10.53 -16.08
CA PRO A 140 -4.06 9.24 -16.53
C PRO A 140 -3.32 8.88 -17.82
N ARG A 141 -2.44 7.87 -17.78
CA ARG A 141 -1.88 7.22 -18.97
C ARG A 141 -2.80 6.12 -19.47
#